data_AF-A0A6C0JMG4-F1
#
_entry.id   AF-A0A6C0JMG4-F1
#
_cell.length_a   1.000
_cell.length_b   1.000
_cell.length_c   1.000
_cell.angle_alpha   90.00
_cell.angle_beta   90.00
_cell.angle_gamma   90.00
#
_symmetry.space_group_name_H-M   'P 1'
#
loop_
_entity.id
_entity.type
_entity.pdbx_description
1 polymer ?
#
loop_
_entity_poly.entity_id
_entity_poly.type
_entity_poly.pdbx_seq_one_letter_code
_entity_poly.pdbx_strand_id
1 'polypeptide(L)' 'MLDYYSYYPAPSKEVAIEEVVKEILKISSNETLIRETTTEVINKMPSLGSYTGWYMGFKHDAIKSVKDIMEIV' A
#
# COMPACT_ATOMS: atom_id res chain seq x y z
N MET A 1 -24.36 -7.03 -14.77
CA MET A 1 -24.04 -5.61 -14.61
C MET A 1 -22.56 -5.59 -14.27
N LEU A 2 -21.69 -5.15 -15.19
CA LEU A 2 -20.27 -4.99 -14.87
C LEU A 2 -20.17 -3.69 -14.09
N ASP A 3 -19.76 -3.78 -12.83
CA ASP A 3 -19.64 -2.62 -11.95
C ASP A 3 -18.70 -1.60 -12.60
N TYR A 4 -19.15 -0.36 -12.70
CA TYR A 4 -18.44 0.76 -13.33
C TYR A 4 -17.01 0.97 -12.80
N TYR A 5 -16.72 0.37 -11.63
CA TYR A 5 -15.44 0.38 -10.94
C TYR A 5 -14.46 -0.74 -11.34
N SER A 6 -14.88 -1.73 -12.14
CA SER A 6 -13.99 -2.75 -12.71
C SER A 6 -13.10 -2.21 -13.84
N TYR A 7 -13.38 -1.01 -14.37
CA TYR A 7 -12.63 -0.40 -15.48
C TYR A 7 -11.37 0.35 -15.07
N TYR A 8 -11.15 0.57 -13.78
CA TYR A 8 -9.92 1.19 -13.30
C TYR A 8 -8.98 0.11 -12.78
N PRO A 9 -7.90 -0.23 -13.52
CA PRO A 9 -6.92 -1.20 -13.06
C PRO A 9 -6.27 -0.67 -11.78
N ALA A 10 -5.99 -1.57 -10.83
CA ALA A 10 -5.20 -1.19 -9.66
C ALA A 10 -3.88 -0.51 -10.07
N PRO A 11 -3.32 0.34 -9.20
CA PRO A 11 -1.97 0.86 -9.40
C PRO A 11 -0.97 -0.29 -9.57
N SER A 12 0.14 -0.03 -10.26
CA SER A 12 1.25 -0.98 -10.27
C SER A 12 1.80 -1.16 -8.86
N LYS A 13 2.52 -2.27 -8.63
CA LYS A 13 3.21 -2.51 -7.37
C LYS A 13 4.19 -1.38 -7.03
N GLU A 14 4.89 -0.82 -8.02
CA GLU A 14 5.79 0.30 -7.76
C GLU A 14 5.01 1.52 -7.24
N VAL A 15 3.89 1.87 -7.87
CA VAL A 15 3.05 3.01 -7.44
C VAL A 15 2.50 2.77 -6.05
N ALA A 16 2.02 1.56 -5.76
CA ALA A 16 1.52 1.19 -4.44
C ALA A 16 2.60 1.31 -3.34
N ILE A 17 3.82 0.84 -3.63
CA ILE A 17 4.96 0.97 -2.71
C ILE A 17 5.29 2.44 -2.47
N GLU A 18 5.43 3.24 -3.52
CA GLU A 18 5.77 4.67 -3.40
C GLU A 18 4.70 5.46 -2.63
N GLU A 19 3.42 5.15 -2.81
CA GLU A 19 2.34 5.79 -2.05
C GLU A 19 2.41 5.46 -0.55
N VAL A 20 2.63 4.19 -0.19
CA VAL A 20 2.70 3.77 1.22
C VAL A 20 3.98 4.31 1.88
N VAL A 21 5.12 4.24 1.19
CA VAL A 21 6.40 4.79 1.66
C VAL A 21 6.26 6.27 1.97
N LYS A 22 5.64 7.06 1.09
CA LYS A 22 5.40 8.50 1.32
C LYS A 22 4.53 8.79 2.55
N GLU A 23 3.53 7.95 2.83
CA GLU A 23 2.70 8.12 4.01
C GLU A 23 3.46 7.80 5.31
N ILE A 24 4.27 6.74 5.31
CA ILE A 24 5.07 6.35 6.48
C ILE A 24 6.24 7.31 6.71
N LEU A 25 6.84 7.85 5.65
CA LEU A 25 7.93 8.84 5.73
C LEU A 25 7.51 10.14 6.44
N LYS A 26 6.22 10.46 6.48
CA LYS A 26 5.71 11.59 7.28
C LYS A 26 5.86 11.37 8.78
N ILE A 27 6.02 10.12 9.21
CA ILE A 27 6.00 9.70 10.62
C ILE A 27 7.38 9.17 11.05
N SER A 28 8.12 8.53 10.13
CA SER A 28 9.44 7.94 10.40
C SER A 28 10.46 8.37 9.34
N SER A 29 11.70 8.64 9.76
CA SER A 29 12.75 9.15 8.88
C SER A 29 13.64 8.06 8.26
N ASN A 30 13.37 6.78 8.51
CA ASN A 30 14.20 5.68 8.01
C ASN A 30 13.69 5.13 6.67
N GLU A 31 13.96 5.88 5.59
CA GLU A 31 13.46 5.59 4.24
C GLU A 31 13.79 4.18 3.73
N THR A 32 15.03 3.72 3.93
CA THR A 32 15.46 2.40 3.47
C THR A 32 14.64 1.29 4.11
N LEU A 33 14.49 1.32 5.44
CA LEU A 33 13.72 0.34 6.18
C LEU A 33 12.24 0.37 5.78
N ILE A 34 11.65 1.57 5.66
CA ILE A 34 10.26 1.76 5.24
C ILE A 34 10.03 1.14 3.87
N ARG A 35 10.95 1.35 2.93
CA ARG A 35 10.83 0.85 1.56
C ARG A 35 10.94 -0.66 1.50
N GLU A 36 11.88 -1.26 2.24
CA GLU A 36 12.02 -2.72 2.35
C GLU A 36 10.75 -3.35 2.94
N THR A 37 10.28 -2.85 4.09
CA THR A 37 9.07 -3.36 4.74
C THR A 37 7.83 -3.18 3.86
N THR A 38 7.67 -2.01 3.23
CA THR A 38 6.55 -1.75 2.33
C THR A 38 6.57 -2.71 1.13
N THR A 39 7.75 -2.93 0.54
CA THR A 39 7.91 -3.86 -0.58
C THR A 39 7.54 -5.28 -0.18
N GLU A 40 7.91 -5.71 1.03
CA GLU A 40 7.55 -7.02 1.56
C GLU A 40 6.04 -7.16 1.77
N VAL A 41 5.39 -6.16 2.38
CA VAL A 41 3.93 -6.14 2.61
C VAL A 41 3.19 -6.19 1.28
N ILE A 42 3.53 -5.32 0.34
CA ILE A 42 2.88 -5.23 -0.98
C ILE A 42 3.10 -6.51 -1.80
N ASN A 43 4.25 -7.16 -1.67
CA ASN A 43 4.49 -8.44 -2.36
C ASN A 43 3.74 -9.61 -1.75
N LYS A 44 3.44 -9.58 -0.45
CA LYS A 44 2.60 -10.58 0.23
C LYS A 44 1.10 -10.37 -0.03
N MET A 45 0.70 -9.20 -0.52
CA MET A 45 -0.70 -8.97 -0.90
C MET A 45 -1.04 -9.77 -2.16
N PRO A 46 -2.09 -10.62 -2.13
CA PRO A 46 -2.46 -11.48 -3.26
C PRO A 46 -2.93 -10.68 -4.48
N SER A 47 -3.45 -9.47 -4.27
CA SER A 47 -3.93 -8.55 -5.30
C SER A 47 -4.03 -7.15 -4.69
N LEU A 48 -3.73 -6.13 -5.49
CA LEU A 48 -3.93 -4.72 -5.12
C LEU A 48 -5.39 -4.26 -5.33
N GLY A 49 -6.26 -5.15 -5.80
CA GLY A 49 -7.68 -4.89 -6.07
C GLY A 49 -7.95 -4.24 -7.42
N SER A 50 -9.09 -3.57 -7.54
CA SER A 50 -9.30 -2.49 -8.52
C SER A 50 -8.66 -1.21 -8.00
N TYR A 51 -8.51 -0.19 -8.84
CA TYR A 51 -8.08 1.14 -8.41
C TYR A 51 -8.95 1.66 -7.24
N THR A 52 -10.26 1.46 -7.33
CA THR A 52 -11.17 1.85 -6.25
C THR A 52 -10.99 1.00 -4.99
N GLY A 53 -10.74 -0.30 -5.11
CA GLY A 53 -10.43 -1.16 -3.97
C GLY A 53 -9.13 -0.74 -3.27
N TRP A 54 -8.12 -0.31 -4.04
CA TRP A 54 -6.87 0.22 -3.49
C TRP A 54 -7.13 1.41 -2.57
N TYR A 55 -7.81 2.44 -3.06
CA TYR A 55 -8.05 3.66 -2.28
C TYR A 55 -9.15 3.52 -1.21
N MET A 56 -10.07 2.57 -1.34
CA MET A 56 -11.12 2.35 -0.33
C MET A 56 -10.68 1.47 0.84
N GLY A 57 -9.70 0.58 0.66
CA GLY A 57 -9.32 -0.37 1.72
C GLY A 57 -7.86 -0.82 1.67
N PHE A 58 -7.40 -1.37 0.55
CA PHE A 58 -6.10 -2.06 0.52
C PHE A 58 -4.91 -1.14 0.85
N LYS A 59 -4.98 0.15 0.49
CA LYS A 59 -3.97 1.13 0.88
C LYS A 59 -3.90 1.31 2.40
N HIS A 60 -5.05 1.40 3.06
CA HIS A 60 -5.11 1.55 4.52
C HIS A 60 -4.57 0.29 5.21
N ASP A 61 -4.93 -0.89 4.73
CA ASP A 61 -4.44 -2.17 5.25
C ASP A 61 -2.92 -2.31 5.05
N ALA A 62 -2.39 -1.88 3.91
CA ALA A 62 -0.95 -1.86 3.65
C ALA A 62 -0.22 -0.93 4.61
N ILE A 63 -0.70 0.32 4.77
CA ILE A 63 -0.12 1.29 5.71
C ILE A 63 -0.15 0.74 7.13
N LYS A 64 -1.28 0.18 7.57
CA LYS A 64 -1.42 -0.41 8.90
C LYS A 64 -0.44 -1.56 9.11
N SER A 65 -0.34 -2.48 8.15
CA SER A 65 0.59 -3.61 8.22
C SER A 65 2.05 -3.15 8.31
N VAL A 66 2.44 -2.12 7.55
CA VAL A 66 3.79 -1.54 7.63
C VAL A 66 4.03 -0.90 9.00
N LYS A 67 3.05 -0.14 9.53
CA LYS A 67 3.15 0.45 10.87
C LYS A 67 3.28 -0.61 11.97
N ASP A 68 2.48 -1.67 11.89
CA ASP A 68 2.50 -2.78 12.86
C ASP A 68 3.86 -3.49 12.84
N ILE A 69 4.46 -3.73 11.67
CA ILE A 69 5.80 -4.33 11.54
C ILE A 69 6.90 -3.40 12.06
N MET A 70 6.73 -2.09 11.84
CA MET A 70 7.69 -1.09 12.30
C MET A 70 7.48 -0.63 13.75
N GLU A 71 6.47 -1.17 14.43
CA GLU A 71 6.06 -0.77 15.80
C GLU A 71 5.78 0.75 15.93
N ILE A 72 5.31 1.39 14.85
CA ILE A 72 4.97 2.82 14.81
C ILE A 72 3.54 2.98 15.32
N VAL A 73 3.41 3.41 16.59
CA VAL A 73 2.14 3.65 17.33
C VAL A 73 1.27 4.71 16.67
#